data_AF-A0AAV2A2J7-F1
#
_entry.id   AF-A0AAV2A2J7-F1
#
_cell.length_a   1.000
_cell.length_b   1.000
_cell.length_c   1.000
_cell.angle_alpha   90.00
_cell.angle_beta   90.00
_cell.angle_gamma   90.00
#
_symmetry.space_group_name_H-M   'P 1'
#
loop_
_entity.id
_entity.type
_entity.pdbx_description
1 polymer ?
#
loop_
_entity_poly.entity_id
_entity_poly.type
_entity_poly.pdbx_seq_one_letter_code
_entity_poly.pdbx_strand_id
1 'polypeptide(L)'
;ISDEDNGYPLETFCIPRHYTNDLDRVLVPCGLIHDRIERLARDIAQDYVDQPFTALCVLKGGYKFFADLLDKIKQYVRNSSGPTGVISVDFIRLKSYEISSYMFSLFVKRTPKSSGYKPDYTGFEVPNKFIVGYALDYNEFFRDLN
;
A
#
# COMPACT_ATOMS: atom_id res chain seq x y z
N ILE A 1 -5.50 13.31 -0.51
CA ILE A 1 -6.14 13.79 0.74
C ILE A 1 -5.52 15.14 1.06
N SER A 2 -6.31 16.21 1.12
CA SER A 2 -5.80 17.59 1.36
C SER A 2 -5.30 17.75 2.81
N ASP A 3 -4.55 18.82 3.06
CA ASP A 3 -4.09 19.13 4.43
C ASP A 3 -5.24 19.64 5.31
N GLU A 4 -6.29 20.19 4.70
CA GLU A 4 -7.54 20.61 5.33
C GLU A 4 -8.49 19.44 5.65
N ASP A 5 -8.18 18.23 5.18
CA ASP A 5 -9.00 17.06 5.41
C ASP A 5 -8.95 16.67 6.90
N ASN A 6 -10.14 16.68 7.52
CA ASN A 6 -10.33 16.38 8.93
C ASN A 6 -10.55 14.89 9.18
N GLY A 7 -10.46 14.02 8.18
CA GLY A 7 -10.72 12.59 8.33
C GLY A 7 -12.12 12.31 8.84
N TYR A 8 -12.30 11.13 9.44
CA TYR A 8 -13.58 10.68 9.96
C TYR A 8 -13.52 10.43 11.48
N PRO A 9 -14.61 10.71 12.23
CA PRO A 9 -14.68 10.41 13.66
C PRO A 9 -14.58 8.91 13.94
N LEU A 10 -13.88 8.53 15.01
CA LEU A 10 -13.61 7.13 15.34
C LEU A 10 -14.89 6.32 15.60
N GLU A 11 -15.89 6.95 16.21
CA GLU A 11 -17.19 6.37 16.58
C GLU A 11 -18.02 5.91 15.37
N THR A 12 -17.68 6.38 14.17
CA THR A 12 -18.34 5.95 12.93
C THR A 12 -17.79 4.62 12.38
N PHE A 13 -16.72 4.09 12.98
CA PHE A 13 -16.05 2.86 12.56
C PHE A 13 -15.88 1.85 13.71
N CYS A 14 -15.66 0.60 13.32
CA CYS A 14 -15.32 -0.47 14.26
C CYS A 14 -13.83 -0.41 14.63
N ILE A 15 -13.48 0.39 15.64
CA ILE A 15 -12.11 0.51 16.15
C ILE A 15 -11.90 -0.44 17.35
N PRO A 16 -10.77 -1.15 17.44
CA PRO A 16 -10.45 -1.94 18.63
C PRO A 16 -10.46 -1.09 19.89
N ARG A 17 -11.19 -1.52 20.91
CA ARG A 17 -11.47 -0.71 22.12
C ARG A 17 -10.19 -0.23 22.80
N HIS A 18 -9.14 -1.05 22.79
CA HIS A 18 -7.85 -0.72 23.41
C HIS A 18 -7.08 0.39 22.70
N TYR A 19 -7.47 0.80 21.49
CA TYR A 19 -6.86 1.91 20.76
C TYR A 19 -7.68 3.20 20.76
N THR A 20 -8.90 3.20 21.30
CA THR A 20 -9.82 4.36 21.22
C THR A 20 -9.22 5.65 21.78
N ASN A 21 -8.37 5.56 22.81
CA ASN A 21 -7.75 6.73 23.44
C ASN A 21 -6.41 7.13 22.81
N ASP A 22 -5.86 6.31 21.92
CA ASP A 22 -4.54 6.52 21.30
C ASP A 22 -4.64 7.04 19.86
N LEU A 23 -5.86 7.10 19.31
CA LEU A 23 -6.15 7.53 17.95
C LEU A 23 -6.91 8.86 17.98
N ASP A 24 -6.62 9.73 17.01
CA ASP A 24 -7.32 11.02 16.84
C ASP A 24 -8.53 10.86 15.91
N ARG A 25 -8.32 10.25 14.74
CA ARG A 25 -9.31 10.14 13.66
C ARG A 25 -8.95 9.06 12.65
N VAL A 26 -9.93 8.55 11.90
CA VAL A 26 -9.67 7.70 10.74
C VAL A 26 -9.27 8.58 9.55
N LEU A 27 -8.06 8.42 9.02
CA LEU A 27 -7.60 9.18 7.85
C LEU A 27 -8.07 8.54 6.53
N VAL A 28 -7.90 7.23 6.41
CA VAL A 28 -8.30 6.46 5.22
C VAL A 28 -8.99 5.19 5.69
N PRO A 29 -10.32 5.06 5.49
CA PRO A 29 -11.03 3.83 5.80
C PRO A 29 -10.47 2.63 5.03
N CYS A 30 -10.42 1.46 5.67
CA CYS A 30 -9.93 0.21 5.07
C CYS A 30 -10.60 -0.14 3.73
N GLY A 31 -11.90 0.15 3.58
CA GLY A 31 -12.62 -0.04 2.31
C GLY A 31 -12.03 0.77 1.16
N LEU A 32 -11.70 2.05 1.38
CA LEU A 32 -11.06 2.89 0.37
C LEU A 32 -9.65 2.38 0.01
N ILE A 33 -8.93 1.83 0.98
CA ILE A 33 -7.63 1.19 0.74
C ILE A 33 -7.80 0.02 -0.24
N HIS A 34 -8.74 -0.88 0.02
CA HIS A 34 -8.99 -2.02 -0.87
C HIS A 34 -9.41 -1.60 -2.28
N ASP A 35 -10.31 -0.63 -2.41
CA ASP A 35 -10.73 -0.10 -3.72
C ASP A 35 -9.55 0.50 -4.49
N ARG A 36 -8.68 1.24 -3.79
CA ARG A 36 -7.49 1.84 -4.39
C ARG A 36 -6.47 0.77 -4.80
N ILE A 37 -6.25 -0.25 -3.97
CA ILE A 37 -5.38 -1.38 -4.29
C ILE A 37 -5.88 -2.13 -5.51
N GLU A 38 -7.19 -2.34 -5.64
CA GLU A 38 -7.77 -2.99 -6.82
C GLU A 38 -7.52 -2.18 -8.09
N ARG A 39 -7.67 -0.85 -8.02
CA ARG A 39 -7.33 0.04 -9.14
C ARG A 39 -5.85 -0.05 -9.52
N LEU A 40 -4.95 -0.03 -8.53
CA LEU A 40 -3.50 -0.15 -8.73
C LEU A 40 -3.13 -1.51 -9.33
N ALA A 41 -3.70 -2.59 -8.81
CA ALA A 41 -3.47 -3.94 -9.32
C ALA A 41 -3.82 -4.06 -10.80
N ARG A 42 -4.91 -3.40 -11.24
CA ARG A 42 -5.29 -3.34 -12.65
C ARG A 42 -4.28 -2.57 -13.50
N ASP A 43 -3.84 -1.38 -13.04
CA ASP A 43 -2.82 -0.60 -13.75
C ASP A 43 -1.55 -1.42 -13.95
N ILE A 44 -1.06 -2.03 -12.87
CA ILE A 44 0.15 -2.87 -12.89
C ILE A 44 -0.06 -4.07 -13.81
N ALA A 45 -1.15 -4.80 -13.67
CA ALA A 45 -1.38 -5.97 -14.49
C ALA A 45 -1.46 -5.62 -15.99
N GLN A 46 -1.95 -4.43 -16.36
CA GLN A 46 -1.98 -3.94 -17.74
C GLN A 46 -0.60 -3.53 -18.25
N ASP A 47 0.23 -2.92 -17.41
CA ASP A 47 1.58 -2.48 -17.78
C ASP A 47 2.56 -3.67 -17.95
N TYR A 48 2.28 -4.83 -17.33
CA TYR A 48 3.15 -6.02 -17.34
C TYR A 48 2.49 -7.31 -17.88
N VAL A 49 1.42 -7.22 -18.67
CA VAL A 49 0.66 -8.41 -19.18
C VAL A 49 1.57 -9.52 -19.72
N ASP A 50 2.61 -9.13 -20.47
CA ASP A 50 3.47 -10.06 -21.22
C ASP A 50 4.85 -10.28 -20.61
N GLN A 51 5.15 -9.74 -19.42
CA GLN A 51 6.48 -9.83 -18.81
C GLN A 51 6.42 -10.38 -17.39
N PRO A 52 7.19 -11.45 -17.08
CA PRO A 52 7.33 -11.90 -15.69
C PRO A 52 8.04 -10.81 -14.88
N PHE A 53 7.56 -10.57 -13.66
CA PHE A 53 8.20 -9.65 -12.74
C PHE A 53 8.35 -10.29 -11.35
N THR A 54 9.39 -9.86 -10.64
CA THR A 54 9.63 -10.24 -9.25
C THR A 54 9.10 -9.15 -8.34
N ALA A 55 8.19 -9.50 -7.44
CA ALA A 55 7.64 -8.58 -6.46
C ALA A 55 8.46 -8.63 -5.15
N LEU A 56 8.90 -7.46 -4.68
CA LEU A 56 9.69 -7.31 -3.46
C LEU A 56 8.92 -6.46 -2.43
N CYS A 57 8.87 -6.94 -1.19
CA CYS A 57 8.19 -6.23 -0.10
C CYS A 57 9.19 -5.63 0.88
N VAL A 58 9.04 -4.34 1.19
CA VAL A 58 9.76 -3.70 2.30
C VAL A 58 9.03 -3.97 3.62
N LEU A 59 9.61 -4.83 4.43
CA LEU A 59 9.07 -5.21 5.74
C LEU A 59 9.46 -4.19 6.84
N LYS A 60 8.71 -4.09 7.93
CA LYS A 60 7.48 -4.85 8.23
C LYS A 60 6.21 -4.20 7.68
N GLY A 61 6.07 -2.88 7.77
CA GLY A 61 4.81 -2.18 7.50
C GLY A 61 4.20 -2.34 6.10
N GLY A 62 4.97 -2.78 5.10
CA GLY A 62 4.47 -3.03 3.75
C GLY A 62 3.74 -4.37 3.55
N TYR A 63 3.79 -5.30 4.51
CA TYR A 63 3.38 -6.70 4.25
C TYR A 63 1.90 -6.84 3.87
N LYS A 64 1.00 -6.08 4.51
CA LYS A 64 -0.45 -6.17 4.26
C LYS A 64 -0.81 -5.58 2.91
N PHE A 65 -0.29 -4.39 2.60
CA PHE A 65 -0.41 -3.79 1.27
C PHE A 65 0.13 -4.72 0.17
N PHE A 66 1.30 -5.31 0.39
CA PHE A 66 1.91 -6.22 -0.56
C PHE A 66 1.07 -7.46 -0.81
N ALA A 67 0.55 -8.10 0.25
CA ALA A 67 -0.32 -9.26 0.14
C ALA A 67 -1.60 -8.93 -0.64
N ASP A 68 -2.31 -7.88 -0.24
CA ASP A 68 -3.58 -7.47 -0.87
C ASP A 68 -3.38 -7.08 -2.34
N LEU A 69 -2.29 -6.36 -2.65
CA LEU A 69 -1.94 -5.98 -4.02
C LEU A 69 -1.67 -7.22 -4.89
N LEU A 70 -0.83 -8.15 -4.42
CA LEU A 70 -0.53 -9.37 -5.17
C LEU A 70 -1.76 -10.24 -5.40
N ASP A 71 -2.64 -10.36 -4.41
CA ASP A 71 -3.86 -11.13 -4.55
C ASP A 71 -4.79 -10.51 -5.60
N LYS A 72 -4.91 -9.17 -5.63
CA LYS A 72 -5.68 -8.46 -6.65
C LYS A 72 -5.06 -8.56 -8.04
N ILE A 73 -3.74 -8.50 -8.18
CA ILE A 73 -3.06 -8.70 -9.47
C ILE A 73 -3.32 -10.14 -9.96
N LYS A 74 -3.12 -11.15 -9.11
CA LYS A 74 -3.39 -12.56 -9.46
C LYS A 74 -4.85 -12.77 -9.86
N GLN A 75 -5.79 -12.15 -9.15
CA GLN A 75 -7.22 -12.23 -9.47
C GLN A 75 -7.50 -11.63 -10.86
N TYR A 76 -6.95 -10.46 -11.15
CA TYR A 76 -7.12 -9.82 -12.46
C TYR A 76 -6.53 -10.67 -13.60
N VAL A 77 -5.31 -11.18 -13.43
CA VAL A 77 -4.64 -12.00 -14.44
C VAL A 77 -5.40 -13.31 -14.69
N ARG A 78 -5.90 -13.99 -13.66
CA ARG A 78 -6.73 -15.20 -13.80
C ARG A 78 -8.02 -14.97 -14.59
N ASN A 79 -8.60 -13.78 -14.47
CA ASN A 79 -9.84 -13.42 -15.15
C ASN A 79 -9.60 -12.89 -16.58
N SER A 80 -8.36 -12.57 -16.93
CA SER A 80 -7.99 -12.07 -18.25
C SER A 80 -7.59 -13.25 -19.15
N SER A 81 -8.23 -13.41 -20.31
CA SER A 81 -8.04 -14.56 -21.21
C SER A 81 -6.69 -14.61 -21.95
N GLY A 82 -5.68 -13.85 -21.50
CA GLY A 82 -4.37 -13.72 -22.12
C GLY A 82 -3.29 -14.63 -21.52
N PRO A 83 -2.11 -14.73 -22.15
CA PRO A 83 -0.97 -15.42 -21.58
C PRO A 83 -0.61 -14.82 -20.21
N THR A 84 -0.48 -15.66 -19.20
CA THR A 84 -0.23 -15.24 -17.82
C THR A 84 1.27 -15.06 -17.60
N GLY A 85 1.74 -13.82 -17.46
CA GLY A 85 3.06 -13.55 -16.88
C GLY A 85 3.18 -14.20 -15.50
N VAL A 86 4.25 -14.96 -15.26
CA VAL A 86 4.49 -15.61 -13.97
C VAL A 86 4.95 -14.55 -12.97
N ILE A 87 4.16 -14.34 -11.91
CA ILE A 87 4.53 -13.48 -10.79
C ILE A 87 5.31 -14.31 -9.78
N SER A 88 6.57 -13.97 -9.54
CA SER A 88 7.38 -14.54 -8.46
C SER A 88 7.45 -13.59 -7.28
N VAL A 89 7.44 -14.15 -6.07
CA VAL A 89 7.72 -13.43 -4.83
C VAL A 89 9.07 -13.91 -4.34
N ASP A 90 9.98 -12.98 -4.07
CA ASP A 90 11.35 -13.32 -3.69
C ASP A 90 11.81 -12.54 -2.44
N PHE A 91 12.71 -13.14 -1.68
CA PHE A 91 13.37 -12.56 -0.53
C PHE A 91 14.83 -12.29 -0.86
N ILE A 92 15.07 -11.19 -1.56
CA ILE A 92 16.43 -10.86 -2.01
C ILE A 92 17.20 -10.08 -0.93
N ARG A 93 18.47 -10.43 -0.75
CA ARG A 93 19.45 -9.50 -0.17
C ARG A 93 19.83 -8.53 -1.28
N LEU A 94 19.50 -7.25 -1.13
CA LEU A 94 19.81 -6.20 -2.12
C LEU A 94 21.27 -6.34 -2.58
N LYS A 95 21.42 -6.79 -3.82
CA LYS A 95 22.67 -6.74 -4.58
C LYS A 95 22.45 -5.70 -5.66
N SER A 96 23.46 -4.88 -5.93
CA SER A 96 23.42 -3.95 -7.07
C SER A 96 23.35 -4.75 -8.35
N TYR A 97 22.13 -4.94 -8.85
CA TYR A 97 21.87 -5.38 -10.20
C TYR A 97 21.27 -4.17 -10.93
N GLU A 98 21.67 -3.96 -12.18
CA GLU A 98 20.96 -3.04 -13.07
C GLU A 98 19.63 -3.69 -13.46
N ILE A 99 18.61 -3.45 -12.63
CA ILE A 99 17.24 -3.93 -12.85
C ILE A 99 16.37 -2.70 -13.02
N SER A 100 15.55 -2.69 -14.08
CA SER A 100 14.41 -1.76 -14.18
C SER A 100 13.48 -2.02 -13.00
N SER A 101 13.50 -1.12 -12.03
CA SER A 101 12.72 -1.26 -10.81
C SER A 101 11.61 -0.22 -10.78
N TYR A 102 10.42 -0.67 -10.40
CA TYR A 102 9.26 0.18 -10.20
C TYR A 102 8.92 0.18 -8.71
N MET A 103 8.70 1.35 -8.13
CA MET A 103 8.34 1.49 -6.73
C MET A 103 6.84 1.70 -6.58
N PHE A 104 6.26 0.88 -5.69
CA PHE A 104 4.87 0.95 -5.29
C PHE A 104 4.81 1.48 -3.86
N SER A 105 4.00 2.50 -3.62
CA SER A 105 3.75 2.99 -2.27
C SER A 105 2.26 3.18 -2.02
N LEU A 106 1.75 2.62 -0.93
CA LEU A 106 0.39 2.86 -0.50
C LEU A 106 0.19 4.31 -0.03
N PHE A 107 1.15 4.86 0.71
CA PHE A 107 1.08 6.21 1.27
C PHE A 107 2.35 7.01 0.96
N VAL A 108 2.17 8.18 0.35
CA VAL A 108 3.25 9.16 0.15
C VAL A 108 2.91 10.39 0.99
N LYS A 109 3.77 10.72 1.96
CA LYS A 109 3.60 11.91 2.78
C LYS A 109 4.06 13.14 2.03
N ARG A 110 3.20 14.16 1.95
CA ARG A 110 3.61 15.49 1.49
C ARG A 110 4.36 16.18 2.62
N THR A 111 5.67 16.30 2.47
CA THR A 111 6.55 16.93 3.46
C THR A 111 7.60 17.81 2.78
N PRO A 112 7.92 18.99 3.33
CA PRO A 112 9.01 19.83 2.82
C PRO A 112 10.39 19.15 2.85
N LYS A 113 10.55 18.09 3.67
CA LYS A 113 11.79 17.31 3.78
C LYS A 113 11.89 16.17 2.76
N SER A 114 10.98 16.11 1.80
CA SER A 114 10.99 15.07 0.77
C SER A 114 12.25 15.19 -0.09
N SER A 115 12.84 14.06 -0.49
CA SER A 115 13.92 14.03 -1.47
C SER A 115 13.46 14.34 -2.90
N GLY A 116 12.14 14.54 -3.09
CA GLY A 116 11.53 14.75 -4.40
C GLY A 116 11.26 13.46 -5.17
N TYR A 117 11.69 12.30 -4.66
CA TYR A 117 11.40 11.01 -5.26
C TYR A 117 9.89 10.74 -5.28
N LYS A 118 9.38 10.27 -6.42
CA LYS A 118 7.98 9.88 -6.61
C LYS A 118 7.91 8.41 -7.01
N PRO A 119 7.19 7.57 -6.26
CA PRO A 119 6.92 6.20 -6.67
C PRO A 119 6.13 6.17 -7.98
N ASP A 120 6.41 5.18 -8.82
CA ASP A 120 5.71 4.97 -10.09
C ASP A 120 4.21 4.75 -9.87
N TYR A 121 3.86 4.06 -8.79
CA TYR A 121 2.48 3.81 -8.41
C TYR A 121 2.25 4.27 -6.97
N THR A 122 1.34 5.24 -6.82
CA THR A 122 0.98 5.81 -5.51
C THR A 122 -0.47 5.53 -5.20
N GLY A 123 -0.73 4.92 -4.04
CA GLY A 123 -2.08 4.73 -3.49
C GLY A 123 -2.70 6.06 -3.11
N PHE A 124 -2.15 6.70 -2.08
CA PHE A 124 -2.64 7.96 -1.52
C PHE A 124 -1.50 8.92 -1.24
N GLU A 125 -1.67 10.17 -1.67
CA GLU A 125 -0.90 11.27 -1.09
C GLU A 125 -1.60 11.81 0.15
N VAL A 126 -0.89 11.75 1.28
CA VAL A 126 -1.39 12.11 2.61
C VAL A 126 -0.64 13.30 3.20
N PRO A 127 -1.26 14.06 4.12
CA PRO A 127 -0.58 15.14 4.85
C PRO A 127 0.62 14.63 5.66
N ASN A 128 1.49 15.55 6.11
CA ASN A 128 2.61 15.24 7.01
C ASN A 128 2.14 14.95 8.45
N LYS A 129 1.27 13.97 8.64
CA LYS A 129 0.80 13.49 9.93
C LYS A 129 1.42 12.13 10.25
N PHE A 130 1.50 11.80 11.53
CA PHE A 130 1.85 10.44 11.94
C PHE A 130 0.62 9.54 11.71
N ILE A 131 0.82 8.41 11.04
CA ILE A 131 -0.25 7.49 10.66
C ILE A 131 0.14 6.08 11.09
N VAL A 132 -0.83 5.31 11.55
CA VAL A 132 -0.73 3.91 11.99
C VAL A 132 -1.92 3.12 11.44
N GLY A 133 -1.86 1.80 11.55
CA GLY A 133 -2.86 0.93 10.99
C GLY A 133 -2.52 0.45 9.59
N TYR A 134 -3.23 -0.57 9.15
CA TYR A 134 -2.98 -1.30 7.92
C TYR A 134 -1.50 -1.75 7.84
N ALA A 135 -1.04 -2.46 8.89
CA ALA A 135 0.34 -2.89 9.13
C ALA A 135 1.38 -1.79 9.47
N LEU A 136 1.07 -0.51 9.29
CA LEU A 136 1.89 0.58 9.83
C LEU A 136 1.80 0.61 11.36
N ASP A 137 2.93 0.83 12.02
CA ASP A 137 3.04 0.68 13.46
C ASP A 137 3.67 1.88 14.17
N TYR A 138 3.46 1.89 15.48
CA TYR A 138 4.24 2.68 16.42
C TYR A 138 4.72 1.77 17.53
N ASN A 139 6.04 1.61 17.67
CA ASN A 139 6.65 0.70 18.65
C ASN A 139 6.04 -0.72 18.62
N GLU A 140 5.80 -1.27 17.43
CA GLU A 140 5.15 -2.58 17.19
C GLU A 140 3.65 -2.66 17.52
N PHE A 141 3.02 -1.59 18.01
CA PHE A 141 1.56 -1.50 18.19
C PHE A 141 0.85 -1.05 16.90
N PHE A 142 -0.48 -1.22 16.85
CA PHE A 142 -1.39 -0.76 15.78
C PHE A 142 -1.28 -1.50 14.44
N ARG A 143 -0.44 -2.54 14.31
CA ARG A 143 -0.36 -3.35 13.07
C ARG A 143 -1.67 -4.07 12.73
N ASP A 144 -2.44 -4.41 13.77
CA ASP A 144 -3.73 -5.09 13.74
C ASP A 144 -4.92 -4.13 13.52
N LEU A 145 -4.69 -2.82 13.51
CA LEU A 145 -5.70 -1.83 13.11
C LEU A 145 -5.89 -1.89 11.58
N ASN A 146 -7.15 -1.89 11.13
CA ASN A 146 -7.51 -2.03 9.72
C ASN A 146 -7.58 -0.72 8.95
#